data_AF-A0A9W8DHR0-F1
#
_entry.id   AF-A0A9W8DHR0-F1
#
_cell.length_a   1.000
_cell.length_b   1.000
_cell.length_c   1.000
_cell.angle_alpha   90.00
_cell.angle_beta   90.00
_cell.angle_gamma   90.00
#
_symmetry.space_group_name_H-M   'P 1'
#
loop_
_entity.id
_entity.type
_entity.pdbx_description
1 polymer ?
#
loop_
_entity_poly.entity_id
_entity_poly.type
_entity_poly.pdbx_seq_one_letter_code
_entity_poly.pdbx_strand_id
1 'polypeptide(L)'
;MDFLEETSDKVHRGYFVDLFVRKSNKLAIGMYENLGYVVYRRVLGYYHSDDGDGEDAYDMRKALSRDPEERSMVPLKHPVRPEDVWF
;
A
#
# COMPACT_ATOMS: atom_id res chain seq x y z
N MET A 1 -6.91 -2.38 -13.84
CA MET A 1 -5.63 -2.56 -13.13
C MET A 1 -5.22 -4.03 -13.18
N ASP A 2 -5.60 -4.72 -14.26
CA ASP A 2 -5.83 -6.16 -14.14
C ASP A 2 -4.56 -6.94 -14.48
N PHE A 3 -3.75 -6.41 -15.40
CA PHE A 3 -2.51 -7.03 -15.81
C PHE A 3 -1.49 -7.14 -14.66
N LEU A 4 -1.35 -6.09 -13.84
CA LEU A 4 -0.39 -6.10 -12.72
C LEU A 4 -0.80 -7.12 -11.67
N GLU A 5 -2.07 -7.10 -11.27
CA GLU A 5 -2.62 -8.04 -10.28
C GLU A 5 -2.55 -9.48 -10.80
N GLU A 6 -2.97 -9.72 -12.04
CA GLU A 6 -2.94 -11.02 -12.67
C GLU A 6 -1.53 -11.58 -12.82
N THR A 7 -0.56 -10.75 -13.22
CA THR A 7 0.84 -11.18 -13.36
C THR A 7 1.45 -11.47 -11.99
N SER A 8 1.20 -10.61 -11.00
CA SER A 8 1.67 -10.79 -9.63
C SER A 8 1.11 -12.08 -9.02
N ASP A 9 -0.16 -12.39 -9.30
CA ASP A 9 -0.85 -13.58 -8.80
C ASP A 9 -0.41 -14.85 -9.52
N LYS A 10 -0.57 -14.89 -10.84
CA LYS A 10 -0.42 -16.13 -11.63
C LYS A 10 1.02 -16.46 -11.98
N VAL A 11 1.86 -15.46 -12.25
CA VAL A 11 3.25 -15.65 -12.69
C VAL A 11 4.19 -15.66 -11.49
N HIS A 12 4.11 -14.64 -10.64
CA HIS A 12 5.03 -14.48 -9.52
C HIS A 12 4.55 -15.15 -8.22
N ARG A 13 3.27 -15.54 -8.14
CA ARG A 13 2.66 -16.14 -6.94
C ARG A 13 2.91 -15.28 -5.70
N GLY A 14 2.69 -13.97 -5.82
CA GLY A 14 2.78 -13.01 -4.73
C GLY A 14 1.71 -13.24 -3.67
N TYR A 15 1.97 -12.80 -2.44
CA TYR A 15 0.95 -12.82 -1.36
C TYR A 15 -0.03 -11.65 -1.50
N PHE A 16 0.46 -10.50 -1.95
CA PHE A 16 -0.30 -9.27 -2.10
C PHE A 16 0.37 -8.36 -3.14
N VAL A 17 -0.36 -7.35 -3.60
CA VAL A 17 0.20 -6.17 -4.26
C VAL A 17 0.11 -5.00 -3.30
N ASP A 18 1.18 -4.23 -3.19
CA ASP A 18 1.20 -2.99 -2.42
C ASP A 18 1.54 -1.77 -3.29
N LEU A 19 1.26 -0.60 -2.73
CA LEU A 19 1.61 0.69 -3.30
C LEU A 19 1.66 1.77 -2.22
N PHE A 20 2.44 2.82 -2.48
CA PHE A 20 2.43 4.03 -1.67
C PHE A 20 1.64 5.13 -2.38
N VAL A 21 0.72 5.74 -1.66
CA VAL A 21 -0.07 6.89 -2.13
C VAL A 21 0.03 8.06 -1.17
N ARG A 22 0.23 9.26 -1.70
CA ARG A 22 0.21 10.53 -0.94
C ARG A 22 -1.07 10.64 -0.11
N LYS A 23 -0.95 10.93 1.19
CA LYS A 23 -2.10 11.03 2.12
C LYS A 23 -3.12 12.10 1.68
N SER A 24 -2.66 13.14 0.99
CA SER A 24 -3.51 14.21 0.43
C SER A 24 -4.27 13.79 -0.84
N ASN A 25 -3.83 12.75 -1.56
CA ASN A 25 -4.43 12.35 -2.84
C ASN A 25 -5.69 11.50 -2.64
N LYS A 26 -6.78 12.15 -2.22
CA LYS A 26 -8.07 11.49 -1.93
C LYS A 26 -8.67 10.77 -3.12
N LEU A 27 -8.44 11.28 -4.34
CA LEU A 27 -8.98 10.68 -5.55
C LEU A 27 -8.32 9.33 -5.85
N ALA A 28 -6.99 9.25 -5.76
CA ALA A 28 -6.28 7.97 -5.92
C ALA A 28 -6.62 6.99 -4.80
N ILE A 29 -6.73 7.45 -3.54
CA ILE A 29 -7.13 6.61 -2.41
C ILE A 29 -8.50 5.97 -2.67
N GLY A 30 -9.52 6.75 -3.04
CA GLY A 30 -10.86 6.22 -3.32
C GLY A 30 -10.88 5.28 -4.53
N MET A 31 -10.05 5.54 -5.55
CA MET A 31 -9.87 4.61 -6.67
C MET A 31 -9.33 3.25 -6.19
N TYR A 32 -8.32 3.24 -5.33
CA TYR A 32 -7.73 2.00 -4.81
C TYR A 32 -8.65 1.25 -3.84
N GLU A 33 -9.39 1.97 -3.00
CA GLU A 33 -10.43 1.39 -2.15
C GLU A 33 -11.50 0.66 -2.99
N ASN A 34 -11.95 1.27 -4.10
CA ASN A 34 -12.89 0.64 -5.03
C ASN A 34 -12.31 -0.60 -5.75
N LEU A 35 -10.99 -0.70 -5.88
CA LEU A 35 -10.29 -1.86 -6.43
C LEU A 35 -10.03 -2.95 -5.39
N GLY A 36 -10.42 -2.74 -4.12
CA GLY A 36 -10.26 -3.69 -3.02
C GLY A 36 -8.96 -3.56 -2.23
N TYR A 37 -8.21 -2.46 -2.40
CA TYR A 37 -7.04 -2.20 -1.57
C TYR A 37 -7.46 -1.60 -0.23
N VAL A 38 -6.73 -1.95 0.82
CA VAL A 38 -6.91 -1.39 2.16
C VAL A 38 -5.66 -0.67 2.61
N VAL A 39 -5.82 0.35 3.45
CA VAL A 39 -4.69 1.01 4.11
C VAL A 39 -4.08 0.05 5.13
N TYR A 40 -2.89 -0.49 4.81
CA TYR A 40 -2.15 -1.36 5.71
C TYR A 40 -1.44 -0.55 6.80
N ARG A 41 -0.80 0.57 6.43
CA ARG A 41 -0.15 1.48 7.39
C ARG A 41 -0.01 2.88 6.84
N ARG A 42 0.25 3.82 7.75
CA ARG A 42 0.70 5.18 7.43
C ARG A 42 2.22 5.26 7.59
N VAL A 43 2.91 5.72 6.55
CA VAL A 43 4.35 5.96 6.58
C VAL A 43 4.59 7.47 6.66
N LEU A 44 5.19 7.90 7.76
CA LEU A 44 5.39 9.31 8.07
C LEU A 44 6.50 9.90 7.22
N GLY A 45 6.27 11.05 6.59
CA GLY A 45 7.28 11.73 5.78
C GLY A 45 7.87 10.89 4.64
N TYR A 46 7.08 9.96 4.08
CA TYR A 46 7.52 9.09 2.99
C TYR A 46 7.92 9.89 1.74
N TYR A 47 7.11 10.89 1.37
CA TYR A 47 7.44 11.82 0.31
C TYR A 47 8.19 13.01 0.88
N HIS A 48 9.50 13.06 0.63
CA HIS A 48 10.31 14.21 1.02
C HIS A 48 9.94 15.45 0.19
N SER A 49 10.04 16.61 0.84
CA SER A 49 10.04 17.93 0.21
C SER A 49 11.27 18.69 0.70
N ASP A 50 11.89 19.46 -0.19
CA ASP A 50 13.09 20.24 0.14
C ASP A 50 12.79 21.36 1.15
N ASP A 51 11.52 21.76 1.27
CA ASP A 51 11.05 22.82 2.18
C ASP A 51 10.79 22.34 3.62
N GLY A 52 11.02 21.06 3.94
CA GLY A 52 10.90 20.50 5.29
C GLY A 52 9.49 20.00 5.67
N ASP A 53 8.46 20.35 4.89
CA ASP A 53 7.10 19.83 5.03
C ASP A 53 6.92 18.53 4.24
N GLY A 54 7.56 17.45 4.70
CA GLY A 54 7.42 16.12 4.10
C GLY A 54 5.97 15.63 4.16
N GLU A 55 5.53 14.86 3.15
CA GLU A 55 4.18 14.32 3.09
C GLU A 55 4.16 12.82 3.43
N ASP A 56 3.21 12.43 4.26
CA ASP A 56 2.97 11.02 4.57
C ASP A 56 2.41 10.25 3.37
N ALA A 57 2.68 8.95 3.37
CA ALA A 57 2.04 8.00 2.48
C ALA A 57 1.12 7.03 3.23
N TYR A 58 0.11 6.53 2.53
CA TYR A 58 -0.50 5.26 2.86
C TYR A 58 0.15 4.15 2.05
N ASP A 59 0.62 3.12 2.75
CA ASP A 59 0.92 1.80 2.18
C ASP A 59 -0.43 1.08 2.08
N MET A 60 -0.90 0.89 0.84
CA MET A 60 -2.16 0.21 0.56
C MET A 60 -1.91 -1.16 -0.02
N ARG A 61 -2.65 -2.18 0.44
CA ARG A 61 -2.46 -3.58 0.06
C ARG A 61 -3.73 -4.24 -0.42
N LYS A 62 -3.56 -5.18 -1.34
CA LYS A 62 -4.60 -6.11 -1.78
C LYS A 62 -4.03 -7.53 -1.79
N ALA A 63 -4.65 -8.43 -1.05
CA ALA A 63 -4.28 -9.84 -1.01
C ALA A 63 -4.53 -10.50 -2.38
N LEU A 64 -3.67 -11.44 -2.73
CA LEU A 64 -3.76 -12.27 -3.93
C LEU A 64 -4.14 -13.71 -3.56
N SER A 65 -4.27 -14.61 -4.54
CA SER A 65 -4.77 -15.97 -4.32
C SER A 65 -3.92 -16.80 -3.35
N ARG A 66 -2.65 -16.42 -3.13
CA ARG A 66 -1.74 -17.06 -2.18
C ARG A 66 -2.02 -16.72 -0.71
N ASP A 67 -2.76 -15.64 -0.43
CA ASP A 67 -3.15 -15.22 0.93
C ASP A 67 -4.68 -15.31 1.12
N PRO A 68 -5.26 -16.51 1.16
CA PRO A 68 -6.72 -16.70 1.24
C PRO A 68 -7.32 -16.23 2.58
N GLU A 69 -6.48 -16.05 3.61
CA GLU A 69 -6.89 -15.52 4.91
C GLU A 69 -6.75 -13.99 4.98
N GLU A 70 -6.29 -13.34 3.91
CA GLU A 70 -6.07 -11.89 3.81
C GLU A 70 -5.21 -11.31 4.96
N ARG A 71 -4.30 -12.13 5.50
CA ARG A 71 -3.44 -11.73 6.63
C ARG A 71 -2.58 -10.52 6.30
N SER A 72 -2.18 -10.38 5.05
CA SER A 72 -1.38 -9.26 4.54
C SER A 72 -2.15 -7.93 4.47
N MET A 73 -3.48 -7.97 4.58
CA MET A 73 -4.36 -6.80 4.56
C MET A 73 -4.72 -6.29 5.96
N VAL A 74 -4.35 -7.01 7.03
CA VAL A 74 -4.63 -6.59 8.41
C VAL A 74 -3.85 -5.32 8.76
N PRO A 75 -4.49 -4.17 9.04
CA PRO A 75 -3.77 -2.92 9.26
C PRO A 75 -2.88 -2.92 10.49
N LEU A 76 -1.72 -2.28 10.38
CA LEU A 76 -0.87 -1.94 11.52
C LEU A 76 -1.49 -0.82 12.34
N LYS A 77 -1.47 -0.99 13.66
CA LYS A 77 -2.09 -0.06 14.61
C LYS A 77 -1.35 1.27 14.75
N HIS A 78 -0.06 1.31 14.39
CA HIS A 78 0.80 2.47 14.57
C HIS A 78 1.43 2.89 13.24
N PRO A 79 1.67 4.20 13.06
CA PRO A 79 2.42 4.69 11.92
C PRO A 79 3.90 4.31 12.05
N VAL A 80 4.60 4.25 10.92
CA VAL A 80 6.03 3.92 10.84
C VAL A 80 6.79 5.03 10.10
N ARG A 81 8.12 5.04 10.20
CA ARG A 81 8.99 5.91 9.39
C ARG A 81 9.49 5.17 8.14
N PRO A 82 10.01 5.87 7.12
CA PRO A 82 10.51 5.23 5.91
C PRO A 82 11.68 4.27 6.21
N GLU A 83 12.49 4.59 7.21
CA GLU A 83 13.58 3.74 7.72
C GLU A 83 13.12 2.45 8.41
N ASP A 84 11.82 2.27 8.65
CA ASP A 84 11.24 1.02 9.16
C ASP A 84 10.66 0.14 8.02
N VAL A 85 10.71 0.62 6.77
CA VAL A 85 10.14 -0.03 5.60
C VAL A 85 11.23 -0.79 4.84
N TRP A 86 11.42 -2.07 5.16
CA TRP A 86 12.33 -2.99 4.45
C TRP A 86 11.55 -4.23 3.98
N PHE A 87 12.01 -4.85 2.89
CA PHE A 87 11.42 -6.04 2.27
C PHE A 87 12.33 -7.25 2.41
#